data_AF-A0A938FCG2-F1
#
_entry.id   AF-A0A938FCG2-F1
#
_cell.length_a   1.000
_cell.length_b   1.000
_cell.length_c   1.000
_cell.angle_alpha   90.00
_cell.angle_beta   90.00
_cell.angle_gamma   90.00
#
_symmetry.space_group_name_H-M   'P 1'
#
loop_
_entity.id
_entity.type
_entity.pdbx_description
1 polymer ?
#
loop_
_entity_poly.entity_id
_entity_poly.type
_entity_poly.pdbx_seq_one_letter_code
_entity_poly.pdbx_strand_id
1 'polypeptide(L)'
;MESSSEQKLLRQKNPWALLGAPIALAIMTLAIMVLAILIPGSSSPAFAAAKAGQPCSKLGEKRSQGSSQLICQSKSGKKVWVEQRKKKQATGSPASSSTKAPGVTPSTTSTSATNQSSPQAPTSSPAPTTSPTPKPSASTQGLAKPMPAPTPGIALYAGGPGNSAPPKEKSFELPITPATPPAGTNIKIWLYDPDDKAKSLGSFSIFYFTAAINGWVNASGNADGTLYANWQVGKYQIDTIEPNNNYKDYSRKRYELEVTASGEVLVGGLLPNSQGFFTMTVVKNQPKPTYTPDIACKLADQTTDLRTMVGFPKRDYRLPSNGKINALIIPIDFSDVPGKRRPEEVFTAMTDEMARFFYSQSGGRVQFNFQSLKDWVRAPFLSSAYNLGRWSGGDSNGYYGAALALADPLVDYSLFDVVYVLSPREIPASSIAYGPAFVSRPGDSYSMTNEGLVRNGSISGADAWNAGVTGSAWKWIAHETGHLFGLHDLYTVATGPYGSWDIMSLNWTEEA
;
A
#
# COMPACT_ATOMS: atom_id res chain seq x y z
N MET A 1 -17.09 47.02 5.95
CA MET A 1 -15.68 47.35 5.65
C MET A 1 -14.87 47.20 6.93
N GLU A 2 -13.62 46.71 6.81
CA GLU A 2 -12.39 47.21 7.47
C GLU A 2 -12.31 47.45 9.01
N SER A 3 -11.18 47.18 9.69
CA SER A 3 -9.97 46.43 9.31
C SER A 3 -9.11 46.08 10.55
N SER A 4 -8.36 44.97 10.46
CA SER A 4 -7.03 44.73 11.08
C SER A 4 -6.70 45.36 12.45
N SER A 5 -6.60 44.55 13.51
CA SER A 5 -5.61 44.79 14.59
C SER A 5 -5.17 43.54 15.36
N GLU A 6 -6.06 42.59 15.64
CA GLU A 6 -5.80 41.49 16.59
C GLU A 6 -5.36 40.14 15.97
N GLN A 7 -4.47 40.16 14.98
CA GLN A 7 -3.76 38.94 14.52
C GLN A 7 -2.23 39.16 14.48
N LYS A 8 -1.62 39.46 15.64
CA LYS A 8 -0.16 39.66 15.73
C LYS A 8 0.57 39.09 16.95
N LEU A 9 -0.10 38.28 17.77
CA LEU A 9 0.54 37.35 18.72
C LEU A 9 0.37 35.90 18.21
N LEU A 10 1.14 34.97 18.79
CA LEU A 10 1.14 33.52 18.49
C LEU A 10 1.73 33.06 17.12
N ARG A 11 2.65 33.82 16.53
CA ARG A 11 3.63 33.28 15.55
C ARG A 11 5.07 33.35 16.08
N GLN A 12 5.41 32.54 17.08
CA GLN A 12 6.81 32.28 17.45
C GLN A 12 7.01 30.98 18.25
N LYS A 13 7.61 29.97 17.60
CA LYS A 13 8.65 29.05 18.13
C LYS A 13 9.00 28.01 17.07
N ASN A 14 9.93 28.36 16.18
CA ASN A 14 10.55 27.43 15.23
C ASN A 14 12.07 27.46 15.50
N PRO A 15 12.68 26.40 16.07
CA PRO A 15 13.96 26.51 16.80
C PRO A 15 15.22 26.58 15.91
N TRP A 16 15.09 26.79 14.61
CA TRP A 16 16.17 26.72 13.61
C TRP A 16 16.56 28.07 12.98
N ALA A 17 16.11 29.20 13.54
CA ALA A 17 16.24 30.52 12.92
C ALA A 17 16.99 31.54 13.82
N LEU A 18 18.19 31.20 14.30
CA LEU A 18 19.12 32.18 14.90
C LEU A 18 20.57 31.66 14.93
N LEU A 19 21.30 31.78 13.81
CA LEU A 19 22.77 31.84 13.74
C LEU A 19 23.19 32.23 12.31
N GLY A 20 23.95 33.31 12.14
CA GLY A 20 24.41 33.77 10.84
C GLY A 20 25.71 33.09 10.39
N ALA A 21 25.91 32.93 9.08
CA ALA A 21 27.24 32.71 8.52
C ALA A 21 28.12 33.95 8.85
N PRO A 22 29.42 33.78 9.23
CA PRO A 22 30.34 32.92 8.51
C PRO A 22 31.35 32.14 9.39
N ILE A 23 30.93 31.06 10.06
CA ILE A 23 31.86 30.12 10.74
C ILE A 23 31.71 28.66 10.22
N ALA A 24 30.79 28.42 9.27
CA ALA A 24 30.54 27.10 8.69
C ALA A 24 31.60 26.62 7.66
N LEU A 25 32.60 27.45 7.31
CA LEU A 25 33.52 27.21 6.18
C LEU A 25 34.98 26.95 6.61
N ALA A 26 35.20 26.33 7.77
CA ALA A 26 36.54 26.00 8.28
C ALA A 26 36.71 24.56 8.79
N ILE A 27 35.62 23.85 9.10
CA ILE A 27 35.66 22.52 9.77
C ILE A 27 35.40 21.37 8.78
N MET A 28 34.84 21.64 7.61
CA MET A 28 34.45 20.61 6.62
C MET A 28 35.60 20.10 5.72
N THR A 29 36.83 20.57 5.94
CA THR A 29 38.00 20.28 5.09
C THR A 29 39.11 19.48 5.78
N LEU A 30 39.01 19.17 7.08
CA LEU A 30 40.06 18.48 7.84
C LEU A 30 39.76 17.00 8.19
N ALA A 31 38.64 16.45 7.70
CA ALA A 31 38.19 15.08 7.99
C ALA A 31 38.40 14.07 6.84
N ILE A 32 39.02 14.48 5.72
CA ILE A 32 39.20 13.65 4.51
C ILE A 32 40.69 13.51 4.14
N MET A 33 41.58 13.45 5.15
CA MET A 33 43.04 13.32 4.95
C MET A 33 43.75 12.36 5.94
N VAL A 34 43.03 11.45 6.61
CA VAL A 34 43.64 10.37 7.42
C VAL A 34 42.94 9.02 7.21
N LEU A 35 42.86 8.53 5.96
CA LEU A 35 42.73 7.09 5.69
C LEU A 35 43.20 6.70 4.27
N ALA A 36 44.46 6.97 3.95
CA ALA A 36 45.05 6.64 2.65
C ALA A 36 46.44 6.00 2.79
N ILE A 37 46.47 4.71 3.18
CA ILE A 37 47.63 3.80 3.16
C ILE A 37 47.10 2.35 3.26
N LEU A 38 47.75 1.40 2.55
CA LEU A 38 47.51 -0.07 2.60
C LEU A 38 46.16 -0.65 2.09
N ILE A 39 45.90 -0.55 0.77
CA ILE A 39 45.30 -1.65 -0.02
C ILE A 39 46.05 -1.77 -1.36
N PRO A 40 46.44 -2.98 -1.84
CA PRO A 40 47.10 -3.15 -3.15
C PRO A 40 46.20 -2.80 -4.35
N GLY A 41 46.79 -2.24 -5.42
CA GLY A 41 46.04 -1.80 -6.60
C GLY A 41 45.64 -2.94 -7.54
N SER A 42 44.34 -3.21 -7.65
CA SER A 42 43.77 -4.06 -8.71
C SER A 42 43.43 -3.21 -9.95
N SER A 43 44.24 -3.33 -11.01
CA SER A 43 43.99 -2.63 -12.27
C SER A 43 42.71 -3.14 -12.96
N SER A 44 41.66 -2.31 -13.01
CA SER A 44 40.49 -2.60 -13.83
C SER A 44 40.86 -2.51 -15.32
N PRO A 45 40.49 -3.49 -16.17
CA PRO A 45 40.74 -3.40 -17.60
C PRO A 45 39.95 -2.24 -18.22
N ALA A 46 40.58 -1.49 -19.12
CA ALA A 46 39.93 -0.40 -19.83
C ALA A 46 38.82 -0.94 -20.75
N PHE A 47 37.55 -0.75 -20.36
CA PHE A 47 36.41 -1.11 -21.20
C PHE A 47 36.46 -0.33 -22.51
N ALA A 48 36.67 -1.03 -23.62
CA ALA A 48 36.71 -0.44 -24.95
C ALA A 48 35.44 0.36 -25.26
N ALA A 49 35.59 1.54 -25.87
CA ALA A 49 34.48 2.42 -26.21
C ALA A 49 33.46 1.67 -27.10
N ALA A 50 32.19 1.69 -26.68
CA ALA A 50 31.11 1.04 -27.41
C ALA A 50 30.99 1.59 -28.84
N LYS A 51 30.73 0.70 -29.81
CA LYS A 51 30.53 1.03 -31.22
C LYS A 51 29.23 0.38 -31.70
N ALA A 52 28.55 1.02 -32.64
CA ALA A 52 27.36 0.43 -33.27
C ALA A 52 27.67 -0.96 -33.86
N GLY A 53 26.73 -1.89 -33.74
CA GLY A 53 26.87 -3.29 -34.16
C GLY A 53 27.56 -4.22 -33.16
N GLN A 54 28.26 -3.70 -32.15
CA GLN A 54 28.86 -4.55 -31.09
C GLN A 54 27.79 -5.11 -30.14
N PRO A 55 28.00 -6.30 -29.54
CA PRO A 55 27.05 -6.89 -28.60
C PRO A 55 26.89 -6.05 -27.33
N CYS A 56 25.73 -6.17 -26.67
CA CYS A 56 25.39 -5.42 -25.46
C CYS A 56 24.62 -6.27 -24.43
N SER A 57 24.91 -6.07 -23.15
CA SER A 57 24.43 -6.96 -22.09
C SER A 57 22.94 -6.74 -21.73
N LYS A 58 22.51 -5.48 -21.64
CA LYS A 58 21.20 -5.08 -21.11
C LYS A 58 20.38 -4.30 -22.14
N LEU A 59 19.27 -4.88 -22.59
CA LEU A 59 18.34 -4.21 -23.51
C LEU A 59 17.84 -2.88 -22.92
N GLY A 60 17.74 -1.86 -23.75
CA GLY A 60 17.36 -0.50 -23.34
C GLY A 60 18.47 0.32 -22.69
N GLU A 61 19.66 -0.25 -22.42
CA GLU A 61 20.83 0.51 -21.98
C GLU A 61 21.18 1.60 -23.02
N LYS A 62 21.54 2.78 -22.54
CA LYS A 62 21.78 4.00 -23.34
C LYS A 62 23.19 4.51 -23.08
N ARG A 63 23.96 4.80 -24.12
CA ARG A 63 25.30 5.42 -24.02
C ARG A 63 25.44 6.59 -25.00
N SER A 64 25.95 7.71 -24.52
CA SER A 64 26.23 8.89 -25.36
C SER A 64 27.57 8.71 -26.10
N GLN A 65 27.61 9.03 -27.39
CA GLN A 65 28.82 8.98 -28.20
C GLN A 65 28.89 10.23 -29.10
N GLY A 66 29.60 11.25 -28.61
CA GLY A 66 29.65 12.56 -29.27
C GLY A 66 28.25 13.17 -29.40
N SER A 67 27.84 13.50 -30.63
CA SER A 67 26.53 14.06 -30.96
C SER A 67 25.40 13.03 -31.13
N SER A 68 25.71 11.73 -31.09
CA SER A 68 24.76 10.61 -31.24
C SER A 68 24.54 9.83 -29.94
N GLN A 69 23.48 9.04 -29.89
CA GLN A 69 23.14 8.18 -28.75
C GLN A 69 23.04 6.72 -29.20
N LEU A 70 23.81 5.82 -28.58
CA LEU A 70 23.68 4.38 -28.74
C LEU A 70 22.58 3.84 -27.81
N ILE A 71 21.76 2.92 -28.31
CA ILE A 71 20.79 2.13 -27.52
C ILE A 71 21.05 0.64 -27.75
N CYS A 72 21.06 -0.16 -26.68
CA CYS A 72 21.11 -1.61 -26.78
C CYS A 72 19.75 -2.17 -27.21
N GLN A 73 19.67 -2.77 -28.40
CA GLN A 73 18.43 -3.30 -29.00
C GLN A 73 18.60 -4.75 -29.44
N SER A 74 17.49 -5.48 -29.58
CA SER A 74 17.51 -6.83 -30.18
C SER A 74 17.41 -6.71 -31.70
N LYS A 75 18.38 -7.29 -32.42
CA LYS A 75 18.37 -7.39 -33.88
C LYS A 75 18.70 -8.83 -34.28
N SER A 76 17.79 -9.48 -35.02
CA SER A 76 17.93 -10.88 -35.45
C SER A 76 18.27 -11.85 -34.29
N GLY A 77 17.60 -11.68 -33.15
CA GLY A 77 17.80 -12.50 -31.94
C GLY A 77 19.03 -12.16 -31.09
N LYS A 78 19.90 -11.23 -31.52
CA LYS A 78 21.11 -10.83 -30.78
C LYS A 78 20.99 -9.41 -30.24
N LYS A 79 21.43 -9.19 -29.00
CA LYS A 79 21.49 -7.85 -28.37
C LYS A 79 22.69 -7.09 -28.92
N VAL A 80 22.47 -5.97 -29.61
CA VAL A 80 23.53 -5.13 -30.21
C VAL A 80 23.29 -3.63 -29.99
N TRP A 81 24.37 -2.84 -29.96
CA TRP A 81 24.32 -1.39 -29.92
C TRP A 81 23.86 -0.80 -31.26
N VAL A 82 22.87 0.09 -31.23
CA VAL A 82 22.31 0.78 -32.40
C VAL A 82 22.40 2.30 -32.21
N GLU A 83 22.95 3.02 -33.19
CA GLU A 83 23.06 4.49 -33.16
C GLU A 83 21.74 5.17 -33.52
N GLN A 84 21.32 6.13 -32.71
CA GLN A 84 20.25 7.07 -33.03
C GLN A 84 20.82 8.48 -33.18
N ARG A 85 20.57 9.08 -34.35
CA ARG A 85 20.83 10.49 -34.65
C ARG A 85 19.59 11.32 -34.30
N LYS A 86 19.77 12.47 -33.66
CA LYS A 86 18.67 13.40 -33.36
C LYS A 86 18.05 13.91 -34.67
N LYS A 87 16.72 13.77 -34.83
CA LYS A 87 15.99 14.22 -36.01
C LYS A 87 15.91 15.77 -35.99
N LYS A 88 16.33 16.42 -37.08
CA LYS A 88 16.40 17.89 -37.21
C LYS A 88 15.16 18.44 -37.92
N GLN A 89 14.82 19.71 -37.66
CA GLN A 89 13.66 20.42 -38.19
C GLN A 89 14.06 21.40 -39.30
N ALA A 90 13.40 21.32 -40.46
CA ALA A 90 13.44 22.21 -41.64
C ALA A 90 12.29 21.76 -42.58
N THR A 91 11.36 22.58 -43.11
CA THR A 91 11.47 23.65 -44.14
C THR A 91 12.02 23.17 -45.49
N GLY A 92 11.29 23.40 -46.60
CA GLY A 92 11.58 22.87 -47.95
C GLY A 92 11.33 23.87 -49.10
N SER A 93 10.74 23.43 -50.23
CA SER A 93 10.57 24.17 -51.52
C SER A 93 11.84 24.20 -52.41
N PRO A 94 11.79 24.55 -53.73
CA PRO A 94 10.66 24.77 -54.68
C PRO A 94 10.52 23.58 -55.68
N ALA A 95 9.89 23.61 -56.88
CA ALA A 95 9.19 24.59 -57.74
C ALA A 95 8.01 23.86 -58.48
N SER A 96 7.42 24.18 -59.65
CA SER A 96 7.49 25.21 -60.73
C SER A 96 6.22 25.05 -61.64
N SER A 97 5.81 25.90 -62.61
CA SER A 97 5.93 27.37 -62.82
C SER A 97 5.22 27.82 -64.15
N SER A 98 3.97 28.30 -64.10
CA SER A 98 3.26 28.93 -65.24
C SER A 98 2.32 30.07 -64.74
N THR A 99 2.61 31.37 -65.00
CA THR A 99 2.17 32.23 -66.15
C THR A 99 0.65 32.46 -66.22
N LYS A 100 0.05 33.68 -66.28
CA LYS A 100 0.45 35.13 -66.36
C LYS A 100 -0.55 35.96 -65.50
N ALA A 101 -0.23 37.07 -64.81
CA ALA A 101 0.05 38.47 -65.24
C ALA A 101 -1.08 39.14 -66.07
N PRO A 102 -1.38 40.47 -65.95
CA PRO A 102 -0.77 41.58 -65.17
C PRO A 102 -1.68 42.08 -63.99
N GLY A 103 -1.47 43.18 -63.25
CA GLY A 103 -0.35 44.15 -63.10
C GLY A 103 -0.82 45.56 -62.65
N VAL A 104 0.12 46.43 -62.22
CA VAL A 104 -0.04 47.86 -61.81
C VAL A 104 -0.49 48.16 -60.35
N THR A 105 0.10 49.21 -59.79
CA THR A 105 0.04 49.77 -58.40
C THR A 105 -0.28 51.30 -58.50
N PRO A 106 -0.40 52.12 -57.42
CA PRO A 106 -0.47 51.84 -55.96
C PRO A 106 -1.56 52.64 -55.17
N SER A 107 -1.60 52.42 -53.84
CA SER A 107 -1.53 53.49 -52.79
C SER A 107 -2.72 53.72 -51.81
N THR A 108 -2.32 54.04 -50.57
CA THR A 108 -2.98 54.82 -49.50
C THR A 108 -4.34 54.42 -48.87
N THR A 109 -4.22 53.96 -47.62
CA THR A 109 -4.81 54.60 -46.40
C THR A 109 -6.33 54.60 -46.15
N SER A 110 -6.71 53.71 -45.22
CA SER A 110 -7.85 53.72 -44.27
C SER A 110 -8.78 54.95 -44.13
N THR A 111 -10.08 54.69 -43.91
CA THR A 111 -10.75 54.99 -42.62
C THR A 111 -12.09 54.25 -42.39
N SER A 112 -12.37 54.00 -41.10
CA SER A 112 -13.65 53.89 -40.37
C SER A 112 -14.98 53.45 -41.02
N ALA A 113 -15.61 52.43 -40.40
CA ALA A 113 -17.03 52.31 -39.93
C ALA A 113 -18.23 52.71 -40.85
N THR A 114 -19.42 52.08 -40.79
CA THR A 114 -20.10 51.39 -39.66
C THR A 114 -21.23 50.45 -40.16
N ASN A 115 -21.77 49.62 -39.24
CA ASN A 115 -23.12 48.99 -39.23
C ASN A 115 -23.49 47.83 -40.17
N GLN A 116 -23.66 46.66 -39.51
CA GLN A 116 -24.78 45.71 -39.60
C GLN A 116 -25.40 45.32 -40.96
N SER A 117 -25.19 44.04 -41.32
CA SER A 117 -26.31 43.10 -41.60
C SER A 117 -25.84 41.63 -41.47
N SER A 118 -26.78 40.68 -41.53
CA SER A 118 -26.59 39.23 -41.46
C SER A 118 -27.85 38.52 -41.95
N PRO A 119 -27.84 37.20 -42.27
CA PRO A 119 -26.71 36.27 -42.41
C PRO A 119 -26.70 35.50 -43.77
N GLN A 120 -25.74 34.58 -43.95
CA GLN A 120 -25.53 33.54 -45.00
C GLN A 120 -24.26 33.76 -45.85
N ALA A 121 -23.52 32.72 -46.28
CA ALA A 121 -23.36 31.35 -45.76
C ALA A 121 -22.02 30.77 -46.25
N PRO A 122 -21.19 30.12 -45.40
CA PRO A 122 -19.90 29.57 -45.84
C PRO A 122 -20.06 28.16 -46.45
N THR A 123 -19.65 27.99 -47.71
CA THR A 123 -19.72 26.70 -48.42
C THR A 123 -18.54 25.79 -48.08
N SER A 124 -18.86 24.62 -47.50
CA SER A 124 -18.12 23.34 -47.61
C SER A 124 -16.59 23.36 -47.49
N SER A 125 -16.09 23.10 -46.27
CA SER A 125 -14.77 22.47 -46.08
C SER A 125 -14.94 20.93 -46.07
N PRO A 126 -14.02 20.12 -46.63
CA PRO A 126 -14.15 18.66 -46.63
C PRO A 126 -14.12 18.08 -45.21
N ALA A 127 -15.07 17.20 -44.90
CA ALA A 127 -15.25 16.67 -43.55
C ALA A 127 -14.09 15.78 -43.10
N PRO A 128 -13.67 15.83 -41.81
CA PRO A 128 -12.77 14.83 -41.27
C PRO A 128 -13.47 13.47 -41.23
N THR A 129 -12.77 12.41 -41.66
CA THR A 129 -13.31 11.05 -41.64
C THR A 129 -13.53 10.58 -40.21
N THR A 130 -14.76 10.68 -39.72
CA THR A 130 -15.19 10.15 -38.43
C THR A 130 -15.23 8.63 -38.48
N SER A 131 -14.07 7.99 -38.32
CA SER A 131 -14.02 6.60 -37.89
C SER A 131 -14.81 6.49 -36.59
N PRO A 132 -15.92 5.73 -36.54
CA PRO A 132 -16.76 5.71 -35.37
C PRO A 132 -15.98 5.05 -34.23
N THR A 133 -15.59 5.84 -33.23
CA THR A 133 -15.23 5.30 -31.92
C THR A 133 -16.35 4.35 -31.51
N PRO A 134 -16.08 3.07 -31.20
CA PRO A 134 -17.13 2.12 -30.92
C PRO A 134 -17.90 2.62 -29.70
N LYS A 135 -19.11 3.15 -29.94
CA LYS A 135 -20.05 3.54 -28.89
C LYS A 135 -20.14 2.33 -27.95
N PRO A 136 -19.81 2.47 -26.65
CA PRO A 136 -19.89 1.34 -25.74
C PRO A 136 -21.30 0.76 -25.83
N SER A 137 -21.40 -0.49 -26.29
CA SER A 137 -22.66 -1.21 -26.22
C SER A 137 -23.00 -1.26 -24.75
N ALA A 138 -24.15 -0.68 -24.38
CA ALA A 138 -24.61 -0.65 -23.01
C ALA A 138 -25.10 -2.05 -22.63
N SER A 139 -24.13 -2.95 -22.44
CA SER A 139 -24.32 -4.26 -21.84
C SER A 139 -25.03 -4.05 -20.52
N THR A 140 -26.32 -4.34 -20.51
CA THR A 140 -27.22 -4.11 -19.38
C THR A 140 -27.11 -5.25 -18.38
N GLN A 141 -25.86 -5.62 -18.05
CA GLN A 141 -25.53 -6.08 -16.71
C GLN A 141 -25.91 -4.94 -15.76
N GLY A 142 -27.15 -5.00 -15.26
CA GLY A 142 -27.74 -3.92 -14.48
C GLY A 142 -26.84 -3.57 -13.31
N LEU A 143 -26.33 -2.34 -13.31
CA LEU A 143 -25.64 -1.79 -12.14
C LEU A 143 -26.58 -1.94 -10.94
N ALA A 144 -26.03 -2.36 -9.80
CA ALA A 144 -26.82 -2.57 -8.59
C ALA A 144 -27.72 -1.35 -8.33
N LYS A 145 -29.00 -1.58 -8.01
CA LYS A 145 -29.93 -0.48 -7.73
C LYS A 145 -29.42 0.30 -6.51
N PRO A 146 -29.52 1.65 -6.50
CA PRO A 146 -29.24 2.42 -5.30
C PRO A 146 -30.07 1.92 -4.12
N MET A 147 -29.41 1.77 -2.97
CA MET A 147 -30.06 1.54 -1.68
C MET A 147 -30.60 2.87 -1.11
N PRO A 148 -31.38 2.86 -0.02
CA PRO A 148 -31.62 4.06 0.76
C PRO A 148 -30.31 4.69 1.27
N ALA A 149 -30.34 5.99 1.57
CA ALA A 149 -29.22 6.67 2.22
C ALA A 149 -28.85 6.00 3.56
N PRO A 150 -27.57 6.04 3.99
CA PRO A 150 -27.18 5.57 5.31
C PRO A 150 -27.94 6.36 6.40
N THR A 151 -28.30 5.68 7.48
CA THR A 151 -28.85 6.33 8.67
C THR A 151 -27.68 6.82 9.54
N PRO A 152 -27.66 8.09 9.98
CA PRO A 152 -26.63 8.60 10.90
C PRO A 152 -26.58 7.83 12.23
N GLY A 153 -25.40 7.73 12.83
CA GLY A 153 -25.16 7.04 14.09
C GLY A 153 -24.45 5.68 13.93
N ILE A 154 -23.95 5.19 15.06
CA ILE A 154 -23.33 3.87 15.19
C ILE A 154 -24.25 3.01 16.05
N ALA A 155 -24.58 1.80 15.60
CA ALA A 155 -25.34 0.85 16.42
C ALA A 155 -24.44 0.22 17.50
N LEU A 156 -24.99 -0.14 18.65
CA LEU A 156 -24.24 -0.91 19.64
C LEU A 156 -24.21 -2.39 19.24
N TYR A 157 -23.02 -2.99 19.23
CA TYR A 157 -22.87 -4.42 19.07
C TYR A 157 -23.36 -5.16 20.32
N ALA A 158 -24.17 -6.19 20.13
CA ALA A 158 -24.79 -6.98 21.20
C ALA A 158 -24.81 -8.49 20.91
N GLY A 159 -24.01 -8.97 19.94
CA GLY A 159 -23.98 -10.40 19.57
C GLY A 159 -23.24 -11.29 20.57
N GLY A 160 -22.27 -10.73 21.31
CA GLY A 160 -21.35 -11.49 22.17
C GLY A 160 -20.15 -12.05 21.39
N PRO A 161 -19.30 -12.89 22.02
CA PRO A 161 -18.23 -13.60 21.33
C PRO A 161 -18.77 -14.56 20.26
N GLY A 162 -17.96 -14.81 19.23
CA GLY A 162 -18.18 -15.88 18.26
C GLY A 162 -17.76 -17.26 18.79
N ASN A 163 -16.90 -17.94 18.04
CA ASN A 163 -16.30 -19.20 18.45
C ASN A 163 -15.37 -18.96 19.64
N SER A 164 -15.38 -19.85 20.64
CA SER A 164 -14.63 -19.65 21.90
C SER A 164 -13.14 -20.05 21.85
N ALA A 165 -12.63 -20.45 20.68
CA ALA A 165 -11.22 -20.77 20.44
C ALA A 165 -10.94 -20.80 18.93
N PRO A 166 -9.72 -20.46 18.47
CA PRO A 166 -9.42 -20.48 17.06
C PRO A 166 -9.21 -21.93 16.59
N PRO A 167 -9.58 -22.26 15.34
CA PRO A 167 -9.35 -23.58 14.76
C PRO A 167 -7.84 -23.79 14.56
N LYS A 168 -7.15 -24.24 15.61
CA LYS A 168 -5.72 -24.56 15.57
C LYS A 168 -5.51 -25.75 14.64
N GLU A 169 -4.88 -25.55 13.48
CA GLU A 169 -4.49 -26.68 12.62
C GLU A 169 -3.46 -27.51 13.38
N LYS A 170 -3.77 -28.80 13.62
CA LYS A 170 -2.77 -29.71 14.17
C LYS A 170 -1.72 -29.94 13.10
N SER A 171 -0.48 -29.59 13.40
CA SER A 171 0.66 -29.88 12.54
C SER A 171 0.69 -31.38 12.24
N PHE A 172 0.88 -31.72 10.97
CA PHE A 172 0.83 -33.11 10.52
C PHE A 172 2.16 -33.81 10.80
N GLU A 173 2.13 -35.14 10.88
CA GLU A 173 3.34 -35.93 11.07
C GLU A 173 4.24 -35.82 9.83
N LEU A 174 5.56 -35.69 10.03
CA LEU A 174 6.49 -35.42 8.94
C LEU A 174 6.51 -36.61 7.94
N PRO A 175 6.44 -36.35 6.62
CA PRO A 175 6.50 -37.39 5.57
C PRO A 175 7.94 -37.89 5.30
N ILE A 176 8.89 -37.49 6.14
CA ILE A 176 10.33 -37.73 6.02
C ILE A 176 10.91 -38.14 7.38
N THR A 177 12.10 -38.76 7.37
CA THR A 177 12.95 -38.81 8.56
C THR A 177 13.66 -37.46 8.70
N PRO A 178 13.38 -36.65 9.74
CA PRO A 178 14.04 -35.36 9.92
C PRO A 178 15.49 -35.52 10.38
N ALA A 179 16.36 -34.57 10.00
CA ALA A 179 17.72 -34.45 10.53
C ALA A 179 17.72 -34.33 12.06
N THR A 180 18.74 -34.87 12.74
CA THR A 180 18.80 -34.88 14.21
C THR A 180 18.80 -33.46 14.80
N PRO A 181 17.88 -33.10 15.71
CA PRO A 181 17.90 -31.81 16.40
C PRO A 181 19.19 -31.62 17.23
N PRO A 182 19.82 -30.43 17.19
CA PRO A 182 20.91 -30.08 18.11
C PRO A 182 20.53 -30.20 19.59
N ALA A 183 21.53 -30.40 20.44
CA ALA A 183 21.33 -30.41 21.89
C ALA A 183 20.77 -29.05 22.37
N GLY A 184 19.70 -29.08 23.16
CA GLY A 184 19.02 -27.88 23.66
C GLY A 184 18.05 -27.21 22.69
N THR A 185 17.71 -27.80 21.54
CA THR A 185 16.62 -27.32 20.68
C THR A 185 15.28 -27.32 21.42
N ASN A 186 14.65 -26.15 21.54
CA ASN A 186 13.27 -26.02 22.03
C ASN A 186 12.25 -25.80 20.89
N ILE A 187 12.67 -25.25 19.76
CA ILE A 187 11.81 -25.00 18.59
C ILE A 187 12.17 -25.95 17.45
N LYS A 188 11.17 -26.70 16.98
CA LYS A 188 11.24 -27.51 15.76
C LYS A 188 10.19 -27.03 14.77
N ILE A 189 10.62 -26.61 13.59
CA ILE A 189 9.75 -26.20 12.48
C ILE A 189 10.02 -27.12 11.30
N TRP A 190 8.99 -27.46 10.51
CA TRP A 190 9.17 -28.05 9.19
C TRP A 190 8.52 -27.17 8.13
N LEU A 191 9.32 -26.69 7.18
CA LEU A 191 8.89 -25.85 6.07
C LEU A 191 8.43 -26.72 4.91
N TYR A 192 7.13 -26.73 4.62
CA TYR A 192 6.50 -27.62 3.62
C TYR A 192 5.97 -26.88 2.38
N ASP A 193 5.95 -27.56 1.23
CA ASP A 193 5.37 -27.05 -0.02
C ASP A 193 3.82 -27.04 0.08
N PRO A 194 3.14 -25.89 -0.08
CA PRO A 194 1.68 -25.82 0.08
C PRO A 194 0.91 -26.59 -1.00
N ASP A 195 1.52 -26.89 -2.16
CA ASP A 195 0.92 -27.71 -3.22
C ASP A 195 1.14 -29.22 -3.01
N ASP A 196 2.16 -29.60 -2.23
CA ASP A 196 2.42 -30.99 -1.87
C ASP A 196 2.99 -31.10 -0.46
N LYS A 197 2.10 -31.39 0.51
CA LYS A 197 2.46 -31.63 1.91
C LYS A 197 3.48 -32.77 2.11
N ALA A 198 3.78 -33.61 1.11
CA ALA A 198 4.86 -34.60 1.16
C ALA A 198 6.27 -34.00 0.94
N LYS A 199 6.39 -32.77 0.42
CA LYS A 199 7.67 -32.10 0.11
C LYS A 199 8.02 -30.99 1.09
N SER A 200 9.32 -30.83 1.34
CA SER A 200 9.85 -29.59 1.91
C SER A 200 9.65 -28.43 0.94
N LEU A 201 9.46 -27.22 1.46
CA LEU A 201 9.22 -25.99 0.72
C LEU A 201 10.28 -25.67 -0.36
N GLY A 202 11.54 -26.09 -0.16
CA GLY A 202 12.66 -25.71 -1.04
C GLY A 202 13.19 -24.29 -0.81
N SER A 203 12.56 -23.54 0.10
CA SER A 203 13.24 -22.54 0.92
C SER A 203 13.39 -23.12 2.33
N PHE A 204 14.61 -23.13 2.85
CA PHE A 204 14.95 -23.76 4.14
C PHE A 204 15.11 -22.75 5.28
N SER A 205 14.93 -21.46 5.01
CA SER A 205 15.15 -20.38 5.99
C SER A 205 13.87 -19.60 6.26
N ILE A 206 13.81 -19.01 7.45
CA ILE A 206 12.83 -17.98 7.85
C ILE A 206 13.56 -16.67 8.15
N PHE A 207 12.83 -15.56 8.15
CA PHE A 207 13.21 -14.40 8.94
C PHE A 207 12.43 -14.43 10.26
N TYR A 208 13.03 -14.00 11.35
CA TYR A 208 12.34 -13.79 12.63
C TYR A 208 12.68 -12.42 13.23
N PHE A 209 11.75 -11.87 14.01
CA PHE A 209 11.88 -10.62 14.75
C PHE A 209 11.47 -10.85 16.20
N THR A 210 12.15 -10.18 17.13
CA THR A 210 11.71 -10.05 18.53
C THR A 210 12.16 -8.70 19.09
N ALA A 211 11.45 -8.19 20.09
CA ALA A 211 11.72 -6.89 20.70
C ALA A 211 13.15 -6.75 21.24
N ALA A 212 13.76 -7.85 21.71
CA ALA A 212 15.14 -7.88 22.20
C ALA A 212 16.21 -7.67 21.10
N ILE A 213 15.85 -7.90 19.82
CA ILE A 213 16.76 -7.72 18.67
C ILE A 213 16.43 -6.42 17.92
N ASN A 214 15.17 -6.01 17.88
CA ASN A 214 14.68 -4.83 17.16
C ASN A 214 15.09 -4.81 15.67
N GLY A 215 15.09 -5.98 15.05
CA GLY A 215 15.45 -6.20 13.64
C GLY A 215 15.12 -7.62 13.18
N TRP A 216 15.04 -7.81 11.87
CA TRP A 216 14.77 -9.12 11.26
C TRP A 216 16.08 -9.91 11.06
N VAL A 217 16.15 -11.10 11.66
CA VAL A 217 17.30 -12.01 11.58
C VAL A 217 16.91 -13.22 10.74
N ASN A 218 17.82 -13.68 9.88
CA ASN A 218 17.62 -14.93 9.15
C ASN A 218 17.95 -16.13 10.07
N ALA A 219 17.05 -17.10 10.17
CA ALA A 219 17.35 -18.41 10.73
C ALA A 219 17.36 -19.43 9.59
N SER A 220 18.48 -20.13 9.44
CA SER A 220 18.66 -21.18 8.44
C SER A 220 18.31 -22.55 8.99
N GLY A 221 17.52 -23.30 8.24
CA GLY A 221 17.27 -24.72 8.45
C GLY A 221 18.10 -25.63 7.53
N ASN A 222 17.78 -26.90 7.59
CA ASN A 222 18.41 -28.00 6.88
C ASN A 222 17.76 -28.22 5.49
N ALA A 223 18.47 -28.91 4.60
CA ALA A 223 18.01 -29.19 3.24
C ALA A 223 16.79 -30.15 3.14
N ASP A 224 16.37 -30.75 4.26
CA ASP A 224 15.14 -31.55 4.39
C ASP A 224 13.90 -30.71 4.74
N GLY A 225 14.04 -29.38 4.88
CA GLY A 225 12.99 -28.46 5.31
C GLY A 225 12.86 -28.29 6.82
N THR A 226 13.61 -29.02 7.64
CA THR A 226 13.59 -28.84 9.11
C THR A 226 14.36 -27.59 9.52
N LEU A 227 13.86 -26.86 10.51
CA LEU A 227 14.56 -25.76 11.15
C LEU A 227 14.53 -25.96 12.67
N TYR A 228 15.70 -25.86 13.28
CA TYR A 228 15.89 -26.04 14.72
C TYR A 228 16.45 -24.77 15.35
N ALA A 229 15.89 -24.38 16.49
CA ALA A 229 16.39 -23.26 17.26
C ALA A 229 16.32 -23.52 18.77
N ASN A 230 17.12 -22.73 19.50
CA ASN A 230 17.01 -22.54 20.94
C ASN A 230 16.76 -21.05 21.17
N TRP A 231 15.50 -20.64 21.27
CA TRP A 231 15.11 -19.25 21.53
C TRP A 231 14.75 -19.04 23.00
N GLN A 232 14.98 -17.83 23.49
CA GLN A 232 14.74 -17.46 24.87
C GLN A 232 13.26 -17.17 25.14
N VAL A 233 12.88 -17.07 26.42
CA VAL A 233 11.52 -16.66 26.83
C VAL A 233 11.17 -15.32 26.20
N GLY A 234 10.02 -15.24 25.52
CA GLY A 234 9.57 -14.04 24.81
C GLY A 234 8.70 -14.33 23.58
N LYS A 235 8.24 -13.25 22.95
CA LYS A 235 7.41 -13.29 21.72
C LYS A 235 8.26 -13.04 20.47
N TYR A 236 7.89 -13.71 19.40
CA TYR A 236 8.60 -13.76 18.12
C TYR A 236 7.60 -13.64 16.96
N GLN A 237 7.88 -12.77 15.99
CA GLN A 237 7.26 -12.84 14.67
C GLN A 237 8.17 -13.65 13.73
N ILE A 238 7.60 -14.48 12.87
CA ILE A 238 8.28 -15.31 11.88
C ILE A 238 7.71 -15.01 10.50
N ASP A 239 8.55 -14.64 9.53
CA ASP A 239 8.19 -14.57 8.11
C ASP A 239 8.84 -15.74 7.36
N THR A 240 8.02 -16.60 6.74
CA THR A 240 8.53 -17.64 5.82
C THR A 240 9.09 -17.00 4.54
N ILE A 241 10.11 -17.61 3.94
CA ILE A 241 10.76 -17.10 2.72
C ILE A 241 10.25 -17.87 1.50
N GLU A 242 9.97 -17.17 0.41
CA GLU A 242 9.43 -17.73 -0.83
C GLU A 242 10.35 -18.80 -1.47
N PRO A 243 9.81 -19.95 -1.91
CA PRO A 243 10.60 -21.06 -2.43
C PRO A 243 11.25 -20.68 -3.77
N ASN A 244 12.55 -20.94 -3.90
CA ASN A 244 13.33 -20.65 -5.12
C ASN A 244 13.21 -19.19 -5.63
N ASN A 245 12.93 -18.23 -4.74
CA ASN A 245 12.58 -16.83 -5.06
C ASN A 245 11.31 -16.67 -5.93
N ASN A 246 10.38 -17.63 -5.94
CA ASN A 246 9.13 -17.54 -6.70
C ASN A 246 8.07 -16.66 -5.99
N TYR A 247 8.30 -15.34 -6.02
CA TYR A 247 7.37 -14.30 -5.55
C TYR A 247 6.08 -14.19 -6.39
N LYS A 248 6.00 -14.88 -7.54
CA LYS A 248 4.82 -14.85 -8.42
C LYS A 248 3.76 -15.81 -7.91
N ASP A 249 4.14 -17.05 -7.61
CA ASP A 249 3.21 -18.10 -7.20
C ASP A 249 3.11 -18.25 -5.67
N TYR A 250 4.03 -17.64 -4.92
CA TYR A 250 4.04 -17.63 -3.46
C TYR A 250 4.27 -16.23 -2.86
N SER A 251 3.78 -16.02 -1.64
CA SER A 251 4.11 -14.88 -0.78
C SER A 251 4.52 -15.38 0.60
N ARG A 252 5.37 -14.62 1.31
CA ARG A 252 5.63 -14.87 2.75
C ARG A 252 4.34 -15.01 3.54
N LYS A 253 4.33 -15.94 4.48
CA LYS A 253 3.31 -16.08 5.50
C LYS A 253 3.92 -15.70 6.85
N ARG A 254 3.28 -14.79 7.57
CA ARG A 254 3.67 -14.47 8.96
C ARG A 254 3.09 -15.51 9.92
N TYR A 255 3.87 -15.91 10.90
CA TYR A 255 3.45 -16.66 12.09
C TYR A 255 3.88 -15.90 13.34
N GLU A 256 3.13 -16.06 14.42
CA GLU A 256 3.54 -15.59 15.75
C GLU A 256 3.89 -16.80 16.62
N LEU A 257 4.97 -16.67 17.40
CA LEU A 257 5.49 -17.70 18.29
C LEU A 257 5.80 -17.09 19.65
N GLU A 258 5.45 -17.77 20.72
CA GLU A 258 5.81 -17.40 22.09
C GLU A 258 6.52 -18.56 22.79
N VAL A 259 7.71 -18.28 23.33
CA VAL A 259 8.37 -19.16 24.29
C VAL A 259 7.95 -18.66 25.68
N THR A 260 7.11 -19.43 26.36
CA THR A 260 6.56 -19.04 27.67
C THR A 260 7.62 -19.13 28.77
N ALA A 261 7.35 -18.53 29.93
CA ALA A 261 8.21 -18.64 31.11
C ALA A 261 8.40 -20.09 31.63
N SER A 262 7.58 -21.04 31.19
CA SER A 262 7.72 -22.48 31.50
C SER A 262 8.64 -23.23 30.52
N GLY A 263 9.02 -22.60 29.41
CA GLY A 263 9.71 -23.24 28.29
C GLY A 263 8.77 -23.86 27.24
N GLU A 264 7.45 -23.90 27.46
CA GLU A 264 6.48 -24.29 26.43
C GLU A 264 6.54 -23.32 25.24
N VAL A 265 6.55 -23.87 24.02
CA VAL A 265 6.50 -23.12 22.75
C VAL A 265 5.08 -23.14 22.22
N LEU A 266 4.48 -21.95 22.09
CA LEU A 266 3.16 -21.73 21.52
C LEU A 266 3.29 -21.09 20.14
N VAL A 267 2.47 -21.48 19.18
CA VAL A 267 2.43 -20.89 17.82
C VAL A 267 1.00 -20.50 17.46
N GLY A 268 0.81 -19.28 16.96
CA GLY A 268 -0.48 -18.75 16.55
C GLY A 268 -1.16 -19.63 15.50
N GLY A 269 -2.35 -20.15 15.84
CA GLY A 269 -3.14 -21.00 14.95
C GLY A 269 -2.61 -22.42 14.71
N LEU A 270 -1.55 -22.88 15.38
CA LEU A 270 -1.00 -24.23 15.21
C LEU A 270 -0.89 -24.99 16.54
N LEU A 271 -1.10 -26.30 16.48
CA LEU A 271 -0.63 -27.26 17.49
C LEU A 271 0.55 -28.06 16.93
N PRO A 272 1.50 -28.53 17.77
CA PRO A 272 2.59 -29.38 17.32
C PRO A 272 2.11 -30.79 16.95
N ASN A 273 2.90 -31.50 16.14
CA ASN A 273 2.70 -32.92 15.83
C ASN A 273 3.27 -33.84 16.94
N SER A 274 3.17 -35.17 16.78
CA SER A 274 3.62 -36.14 17.80
C SER A 274 5.10 -36.03 18.19
N GLN A 275 5.94 -35.46 17.32
CA GLN A 275 7.38 -35.28 17.53
C GLN A 275 7.74 -33.86 18.00
N GLY A 276 6.75 -32.99 18.22
CA GLY A 276 6.96 -31.60 18.64
C GLY A 276 7.30 -30.62 17.52
N PHE A 277 7.03 -30.95 16.24
CA PHE A 277 7.20 -30.01 15.13
C PHE A 277 5.96 -29.16 14.88
N PHE A 278 6.20 -27.90 14.53
CA PHE A 278 5.21 -27.03 13.89
C PHE A 278 5.41 -27.06 12.37
N THR A 279 4.40 -27.50 11.61
CA THR A 279 4.46 -27.52 10.14
C THR A 279 4.07 -26.15 9.60
N MET A 280 5.02 -25.42 9.01
CA MET A 280 4.83 -24.08 8.46
C MET A 280 5.00 -24.08 6.94
N THR A 281 4.28 -23.20 6.26
CA THR A 281 4.35 -22.99 4.81
C THR A 281 4.17 -21.51 4.45
N VAL A 282 4.38 -21.18 3.17
CA VAL A 282 4.11 -19.88 2.54
C VAL A 282 2.63 -19.73 2.16
N VAL A 283 2.21 -18.53 1.79
CA VAL A 283 0.91 -18.33 1.13
C VAL A 283 1.07 -18.72 -0.34
N LYS A 284 0.26 -19.66 -0.84
CA LYS A 284 0.09 -19.84 -2.30
C LYS A 284 -0.72 -18.68 -2.85
N ASN A 285 -0.14 -17.94 -3.79
CA ASN A 285 -0.79 -16.85 -4.47
C ASN A 285 -1.86 -17.42 -5.40
N GLN A 286 -3.11 -16.97 -5.24
CA GLN A 286 -4.15 -17.33 -6.19
C GLN A 286 -3.83 -16.73 -7.56
N PRO A 287 -3.94 -17.50 -8.66
CA PRO A 287 -3.68 -16.98 -10.00
C PRO A 287 -4.65 -15.83 -10.27
N LYS A 288 -4.12 -14.74 -10.81
CA LYS A 288 -4.90 -13.56 -11.20
C LYS A 288 -6.10 -13.99 -12.07
N PRO A 289 -7.36 -13.77 -11.63
CA PRO A 289 -8.49 -14.32 -12.34
C PRO A 289 -8.58 -13.77 -13.77
N THR A 290 -8.79 -14.64 -14.74
CA THR A 290 -8.84 -14.27 -16.16
C THR A 290 -10.02 -13.33 -16.43
N TYR A 291 -9.74 -12.04 -16.59
CA TYR A 291 -10.76 -11.05 -16.91
C TYR A 291 -10.98 -10.90 -18.40
N THR A 292 -12.23 -10.76 -18.80
CA THR A 292 -12.61 -10.17 -20.10
C THR A 292 -13.54 -8.99 -19.80
N PRO A 293 -13.16 -7.74 -20.14
CA PRO A 293 -14.02 -6.58 -19.93
C PRO A 293 -15.38 -6.70 -20.63
N ASP A 294 -16.44 -6.72 -19.83
CA ASP A 294 -17.84 -6.67 -20.25
C ASP A 294 -18.25 -5.28 -20.76
N ILE A 295 -17.54 -4.22 -20.33
CA ILE A 295 -17.65 -2.85 -20.82
C ILE A 295 -16.26 -2.19 -20.91
N ALA A 296 -16.09 -1.29 -21.88
CA ALA A 296 -14.79 -0.70 -22.24
C ALA A 296 -14.03 0.02 -21.09
N CYS A 297 -14.76 0.52 -20.07
CA CYS A 297 -14.15 1.27 -18.95
C CYS A 297 -13.71 0.39 -17.78
N LYS A 298 -14.12 -0.89 -17.71
CA LYS A 298 -13.63 -1.84 -16.70
C LYS A 298 -12.31 -2.46 -17.18
N LEU A 299 -11.22 -1.70 -17.09
CA LEU A 299 -9.90 -2.17 -17.49
C LEU A 299 -9.51 -3.43 -16.71
N ALA A 300 -8.95 -4.43 -17.39
CA ALA A 300 -8.37 -5.59 -16.73
C ALA A 300 -7.14 -5.15 -15.90
N ASP A 301 -7.06 -5.56 -14.63
CA ASP A 301 -5.97 -5.16 -13.73
C ASP A 301 -4.59 -5.45 -14.34
N GLN A 302 -3.66 -4.50 -14.26
CA GLN A 302 -2.30 -4.63 -14.77
C GLN A 302 -1.23 -4.75 -13.66
N THR A 303 -1.61 -4.73 -12.38
CA THR A 303 -0.64 -4.94 -11.29
C THR A 303 0.00 -6.34 -11.33
N THR A 304 1.27 -6.38 -10.92
CA THR A 304 2.02 -7.62 -10.64
C THR A 304 2.13 -7.91 -9.13
N ASP A 305 1.95 -6.88 -8.29
CA ASP A 305 1.89 -7.03 -6.83
C ASP A 305 0.49 -7.47 -6.36
N LEU A 306 0.47 -8.17 -5.24
CA LEU A 306 -0.74 -8.68 -4.59
C LEU A 306 -1.24 -7.78 -3.43
N ARG A 307 -0.47 -6.78 -2.96
CA ARG A 307 -0.96 -5.74 -2.02
C ARG A 307 -1.88 -4.72 -2.72
N THR A 308 -1.77 -4.55 -4.05
CA THR A 308 -2.39 -3.48 -4.84
C THR A 308 -3.14 -3.99 -6.09
N MET A 309 -4.15 -3.28 -6.61
CA MET A 309 -4.80 -3.59 -7.92
C MET A 309 -5.35 -2.35 -8.64
N VAL A 310 -5.20 -2.25 -9.97
CA VAL A 310 -5.60 -1.07 -10.77
C VAL A 310 -6.67 -1.40 -11.83
N GLY A 311 -7.51 -2.41 -11.58
CA GLY A 311 -8.55 -2.83 -12.51
C GLY A 311 -9.32 -4.05 -12.03
N PHE A 312 -9.87 -4.79 -12.98
CA PHE A 312 -10.83 -5.87 -12.75
C PHE A 312 -10.30 -7.29 -13.08
N PRO A 313 -10.87 -8.34 -12.45
CA PRO A 313 -11.78 -8.24 -11.32
C PRO A 313 -11.02 -7.85 -10.05
N LYS A 314 -11.76 -7.37 -9.06
CA LYS A 314 -11.19 -7.22 -7.71
C LYS A 314 -10.86 -8.60 -7.12
N ARG A 315 -9.85 -8.65 -6.26
CA ARG A 315 -9.53 -9.86 -5.49
C ARG A 315 -10.60 -10.11 -4.44
N ASP A 316 -10.84 -11.38 -4.15
CA ASP A 316 -11.84 -11.91 -3.22
C ASP A 316 -11.72 -11.36 -1.79
N TYR A 317 -10.48 -11.04 -1.37
CA TYR A 317 -10.19 -10.45 -0.05
C TYR A 317 -10.26 -8.92 0.00
N ARG A 318 -11.04 -8.26 -0.87
CA ARG A 318 -11.35 -6.81 -0.79
C ARG A 318 -12.82 -6.60 -0.46
N LEU A 319 -13.13 -5.45 0.14
CA LEU A 319 -14.52 -5.02 0.31
C LEU A 319 -15.29 -5.01 -1.03
N PRO A 320 -16.51 -5.57 -1.11
CA PRO A 320 -17.28 -5.60 -2.35
C PRO A 320 -17.71 -4.20 -2.78
N SER A 321 -17.58 -3.89 -4.08
CA SER A 321 -17.90 -2.54 -4.60
C SER A 321 -19.40 -2.26 -4.79
N ASN A 322 -20.28 -3.13 -4.30
CA ASN A 322 -21.74 -2.92 -4.23
C ASN A 322 -22.28 -3.70 -3.02
N GLY A 323 -23.41 -3.27 -2.48
CA GLY A 323 -24.09 -3.91 -1.33
C GLY A 323 -23.81 -3.21 0.00
N LYS A 324 -24.29 -3.83 1.08
CA LYS A 324 -23.99 -3.38 2.43
C LYS A 324 -22.61 -3.89 2.86
N ILE A 325 -21.89 -3.05 3.60
CA ILE A 325 -20.63 -3.38 4.27
C ILE A 325 -20.90 -3.34 5.78
N ASN A 326 -20.81 -4.47 6.45
CA ASN A 326 -20.92 -4.54 7.91
C ASN A 326 -19.56 -4.19 8.51
N ALA A 327 -19.52 -3.11 9.29
CA ALA A 327 -18.29 -2.55 9.84
C ALA A 327 -18.33 -2.58 11.37
N LEU A 328 -17.33 -3.21 11.98
CA LEU A 328 -17.12 -3.19 13.42
C LEU A 328 -16.17 -2.06 13.81
N ILE A 329 -16.43 -1.44 14.94
CA ILE A 329 -15.52 -0.53 15.64
C ILE A 329 -15.15 -1.14 16.99
N ILE A 330 -13.85 -1.30 17.19
CA ILE A 330 -13.22 -1.64 18.48
C ILE A 330 -12.68 -0.33 19.06
N PRO A 331 -13.40 0.35 19.97
CA PRO A 331 -12.80 1.37 20.82
C PRO A 331 -11.71 0.73 21.68
N ILE A 332 -10.45 1.11 21.48
CA ILE A 332 -9.32 0.64 22.31
C ILE A 332 -8.73 1.81 23.10
N ASP A 333 -8.46 1.61 24.39
CA ASP A 333 -7.80 2.61 25.23
C ASP A 333 -6.75 1.99 26.15
N PHE A 334 -5.96 2.83 26.82
CA PHE A 334 -4.75 2.42 27.53
C PHE A 334 -4.74 2.94 28.97
N SER A 335 -3.89 2.39 29.83
CA SER A 335 -3.72 2.89 31.20
C SER A 335 -3.03 4.27 31.25
N ASP A 336 -2.15 4.57 30.29
CA ASP A 336 -1.51 5.87 30.08
C ASP A 336 -2.34 6.84 29.24
N VAL A 337 -3.25 6.33 28.40
CA VAL A 337 -4.17 7.11 27.56
C VAL A 337 -5.59 6.55 27.66
N PRO A 338 -6.33 6.87 28.75
CA PRO A 338 -7.69 6.40 28.94
C PRO A 338 -8.71 7.20 28.10
N GLY A 339 -9.74 6.53 27.60
CA GLY A 339 -10.86 7.12 26.87
C GLY A 339 -11.71 8.02 27.77
N LYS A 340 -11.81 9.31 27.42
CA LYS A 340 -12.46 10.34 28.26
C LYS A 340 -13.95 10.54 28.01
N ARG A 341 -14.46 10.01 26.90
CA ARG A 341 -15.85 10.10 26.44
C ARG A 341 -16.26 8.73 25.89
N ARG A 342 -17.56 8.49 25.71
CA ARG A 342 -18.02 7.19 25.20
C ARG A 342 -17.64 7.01 23.73
N PRO A 343 -17.43 5.77 23.24
CA PRO A 343 -17.09 5.49 21.84
C PRO A 343 -18.02 6.19 20.83
N GLU A 344 -19.34 6.18 21.04
CA GLU A 344 -20.30 6.81 20.12
C GLU A 344 -20.10 8.34 20.03
N GLU A 345 -19.83 8.99 21.16
CA GLU A 345 -19.58 10.44 21.25
C GLU A 345 -18.26 10.85 20.56
N VAL A 346 -17.33 9.92 20.35
CA VAL A 346 -16.05 10.18 19.68
C VAL A 346 -16.11 9.85 18.18
N PHE A 347 -16.78 8.76 17.80
CA PHE A 347 -16.65 8.19 16.46
C PHE A 347 -17.83 8.47 15.51
N THR A 348 -19.04 8.81 15.96
CA THR A 348 -20.18 8.98 15.05
C THR A 348 -19.94 10.03 13.95
N ALA A 349 -19.31 11.16 14.25
CA ALA A 349 -18.97 12.16 13.23
C ALA A 349 -17.87 11.72 12.24
N MET A 350 -17.05 10.72 12.61
CA MET A 350 -16.07 10.08 11.72
C MET A 350 -16.76 9.08 10.78
N THR A 351 -17.69 8.28 11.31
CA THR A 351 -18.36 7.21 10.57
C THR A 351 -19.45 7.71 9.62
N ASP A 352 -20.22 8.71 10.03
CA ASP A 352 -21.41 9.15 9.30
C ASP A 352 -21.02 9.84 7.98
N GLU A 353 -20.03 10.73 8.01
CA GLU A 353 -19.52 11.39 6.81
C GLU A 353 -18.73 10.42 5.92
N MET A 354 -18.05 9.42 6.48
CA MET A 354 -17.43 8.34 5.71
C MET A 354 -18.48 7.47 5.00
N ALA A 355 -19.56 7.08 5.69
CA ALA A 355 -20.68 6.35 5.11
C ALA A 355 -21.38 7.16 4.02
N ARG A 356 -21.59 8.47 4.27
CA ARG A 356 -22.12 9.43 3.29
C ARG A 356 -21.21 9.55 2.06
N PHE A 357 -19.89 9.63 2.26
CA PHE A 357 -18.90 9.71 1.19
C PHE A 357 -18.97 8.48 0.28
N PHE A 358 -18.81 7.26 0.81
CA PHE A 358 -18.86 6.06 -0.03
C PHE A 358 -20.24 5.79 -0.65
N TYR A 359 -21.33 6.14 0.05
CA TYR A 359 -22.67 6.12 -0.54
C TYR A 359 -22.76 7.09 -1.72
N SER A 360 -22.26 8.32 -1.60
CA SER A 360 -22.26 9.32 -2.68
C SER A 360 -21.38 8.89 -3.86
N GLN A 361 -20.10 8.54 -3.61
CA GLN A 361 -19.15 8.15 -4.66
C GLN A 361 -19.55 6.87 -5.39
N SER A 362 -20.23 5.95 -4.72
CA SER A 362 -20.78 4.75 -5.37
C SER A 362 -22.08 5.02 -6.14
N GLY A 363 -22.71 6.18 -6.02
CA GLY A 363 -24.05 6.43 -6.57
C GLY A 363 -25.13 5.61 -5.86
N GLY A 364 -25.03 5.51 -4.54
CA GLY A 364 -25.94 4.78 -3.65
C GLY A 364 -25.79 3.26 -3.63
N ARG A 365 -24.72 2.72 -4.22
CA ARG A 365 -24.50 1.27 -4.39
C ARG A 365 -23.69 0.62 -3.28
N VAL A 366 -22.98 1.39 -2.47
CA VAL A 366 -22.30 0.95 -1.25
C VAL A 366 -22.97 1.64 -0.06
N GLN A 367 -23.26 0.89 1.00
CA GLN A 367 -23.80 1.41 2.26
C GLN A 367 -23.02 0.78 3.41
N PHE A 368 -22.44 1.59 4.28
CA PHE A 368 -21.83 1.08 5.52
C PHE A 368 -22.90 0.90 6.61
N ASN A 369 -22.76 -0.17 7.38
CA ASN A 369 -23.56 -0.52 8.55
C ASN A 369 -22.61 -0.63 9.75
N PHE A 370 -22.43 0.48 10.47
CA PHE A 370 -21.48 0.57 11.58
C PHE A 370 -22.06 0.06 12.89
N GLN A 371 -21.34 -0.87 13.53
CA GLN A 371 -21.55 -1.28 14.92
C GLN A 371 -20.28 -1.02 15.74
N SER A 372 -20.43 -0.65 17.02
CA SER A 372 -19.31 -0.47 17.96
C SER A 372 -19.56 -1.28 19.23
N LEU A 373 -18.48 -1.74 19.87
CA LEU A 373 -18.55 -2.06 21.30
C LEU A 373 -18.93 -0.78 22.08
N LYS A 374 -19.74 -0.95 23.14
CA LYS A 374 -20.29 0.15 23.94
C LYS A 374 -19.24 0.86 24.81
N ASP A 375 -18.29 0.10 25.33
CA ASP A 375 -17.30 0.54 26.31
C ASP A 375 -15.90 0.32 25.74
N TRP A 376 -14.90 1.08 26.22
CA TRP A 376 -13.52 0.96 25.74
C TRP A 376 -12.90 -0.39 26.13
N VAL A 377 -12.31 -1.06 25.16
CA VAL A 377 -11.47 -2.26 25.35
C VAL A 377 -10.13 -1.80 25.89
N ARG A 378 -9.94 -1.95 27.21
CA ARG A 378 -8.70 -1.57 27.89
C ARG A 378 -7.56 -2.52 27.51
N ALA A 379 -6.56 -2.02 26.80
CA ALA A 379 -5.32 -2.73 26.56
C ALA A 379 -4.57 -3.01 27.89
N PRO A 380 -4.01 -4.22 28.08
CA PRO A 380 -3.15 -4.56 29.22
C PRO A 380 -1.70 -4.08 29.03
N PHE A 381 -1.45 -3.24 28.03
CA PHE A 381 -0.15 -2.67 27.68
C PHE A 381 -0.28 -1.14 27.49
N LEU A 382 0.85 -0.43 27.52
CA LEU A 382 0.88 1.03 27.32
C LEU A 382 0.71 1.38 25.83
N SER A 383 0.23 2.58 25.54
CA SER A 383 0.00 3.06 24.16
C SER A 383 1.25 3.02 23.28
N SER A 384 2.45 3.06 23.86
CA SER A 384 3.74 3.01 23.16
C SER A 384 4.29 1.61 22.90
N ALA A 385 3.65 0.53 23.38
CA ALA A 385 4.24 -0.81 23.42
C ALA A 385 4.69 -1.37 22.06
N TYR A 386 4.01 -0.97 20.97
CA TYR A 386 4.31 -1.41 19.60
C TYR A 386 5.18 -0.41 18.80
N ASN A 387 5.74 0.60 19.47
CA ASN A 387 6.67 1.59 18.91
C ASN A 387 6.14 2.40 17.71
N LEU A 388 4.81 2.59 17.64
CA LEU A 388 4.12 3.29 16.54
C LEU A 388 4.26 4.82 16.58
N GLY A 389 4.99 5.37 17.55
CA GLY A 389 5.23 6.81 17.75
C GLY A 389 6.09 7.51 16.70
N ARG A 390 6.33 6.85 15.56
CA ARG A 390 7.05 7.38 14.39
C ARG A 390 6.38 6.86 13.12
N TRP A 391 6.12 7.77 12.18
CA TRP A 391 5.51 7.43 10.88
C TRP A 391 6.25 6.27 10.17
N SER A 392 5.48 5.28 9.72
CA SER A 392 5.97 4.04 9.09
C SER A 392 7.01 3.26 9.92
N GLY A 393 6.90 3.28 11.25
CA GLY A 393 7.77 2.54 12.17
C GLY A 393 6.99 1.80 13.27
N GLY A 394 7.64 0.84 13.91
CA GLY A 394 7.01 -0.05 14.89
C GLY A 394 6.34 -1.28 14.24
N ASP A 395 5.47 -1.92 14.99
CA ASP A 395 4.79 -3.16 14.62
C ASP A 395 3.26 -2.98 14.59
N SER A 396 2.77 -2.40 13.49
CA SER A 396 1.33 -2.15 13.30
C SER A 396 0.52 -3.45 13.17
N ASN A 397 1.14 -4.52 12.67
CA ASN A 397 0.49 -5.82 12.52
C ASN A 397 0.25 -6.48 13.88
N GLY A 398 1.28 -6.54 14.74
CA GLY A 398 1.16 -7.10 16.09
C GLY A 398 0.24 -6.27 16.99
N TYR A 399 0.18 -4.95 16.81
CA TYR A 399 -0.81 -4.12 17.52
C TYR A 399 -2.25 -4.41 17.07
N TYR A 400 -2.49 -4.51 15.75
CA TYR A 400 -3.81 -4.86 15.22
C TYR A 400 -4.25 -6.26 15.68
N GLY A 401 -3.36 -7.25 15.63
CA GLY A 401 -3.62 -8.61 16.11
C GLY A 401 -3.91 -8.68 17.61
N ALA A 402 -3.16 -7.92 18.42
CA ALA A 402 -3.43 -7.83 19.85
C ALA A 402 -4.77 -7.13 20.15
N ALA A 403 -5.13 -6.09 19.39
CA ALA A 403 -6.43 -5.42 19.53
C ALA A 403 -7.60 -6.32 19.13
N LEU A 404 -7.43 -7.15 18.08
CA LEU A 404 -8.40 -8.19 17.74
C LEU A 404 -8.51 -9.23 18.85
N ALA A 405 -7.40 -9.80 19.33
CA ALA A 405 -7.39 -10.81 20.38
C ALA A 405 -7.95 -10.32 21.73
N LEU A 406 -7.95 -9.00 22.00
CA LEU A 406 -8.59 -8.39 23.17
C LEU A 406 -10.11 -8.24 23.04
N ALA A 407 -10.64 -8.13 21.82
CA ALA A 407 -12.05 -7.95 21.53
C ALA A 407 -12.76 -9.24 21.06
N ASP A 408 -12.02 -10.26 20.63
CA ASP A 408 -12.44 -11.64 20.37
C ASP A 408 -13.38 -12.24 21.46
N PRO A 409 -13.11 -12.15 22.77
CA PRO A 409 -14.06 -12.59 23.81
C PRO A 409 -15.34 -11.74 23.95
N LEU A 410 -15.51 -10.71 23.13
CA LEU A 410 -16.65 -9.78 23.11
C LEU A 410 -17.39 -9.75 21.76
N VAL A 411 -16.85 -10.40 20.71
CA VAL A 411 -17.23 -10.19 19.30
C VAL A 411 -17.26 -11.49 18.50
N ASP A 412 -18.31 -11.70 17.70
CA ASP A 412 -18.31 -12.60 16.54
C ASP A 412 -17.83 -11.83 15.29
N TYR A 413 -16.58 -12.08 14.88
CA TYR A 413 -15.98 -11.44 13.71
C TYR A 413 -16.56 -11.90 12.36
N SER A 414 -17.29 -13.03 12.31
CA SER A 414 -17.87 -13.56 11.06
C SER A 414 -18.98 -12.66 10.49
N LEU A 415 -19.53 -11.78 11.33
CA LEU A 415 -20.61 -10.84 11.00
C LEU A 415 -20.11 -9.57 10.27
N PHE A 416 -18.80 -9.40 10.08
CA PHE A 416 -18.19 -8.15 9.66
C PHE A 416 -17.27 -8.28 8.43
N ASP A 417 -17.46 -7.39 7.47
CA ASP A 417 -16.63 -7.25 6.27
C ASP A 417 -15.31 -6.50 6.57
N VAL A 418 -15.32 -5.65 7.60
CA VAL A 418 -14.21 -4.78 8.03
C VAL A 418 -14.23 -4.50 9.53
N VAL A 419 -13.04 -4.38 10.15
CA VAL A 419 -12.86 -4.02 11.56
C VAL A 419 -11.96 -2.79 11.70
N TYR A 420 -12.43 -1.76 12.41
CA TYR A 420 -11.68 -0.55 12.72
C TYR A 420 -11.31 -0.53 14.22
N VAL A 421 -10.02 -0.52 14.52
CA VAL A 421 -9.47 -0.38 15.88
C VAL A 421 -9.17 1.10 16.11
N LEU A 422 -10.05 1.79 16.82
CA LEU A 422 -10.01 3.24 16.96
C LEU A 422 -9.50 3.66 18.35
N SER A 423 -8.40 4.39 18.36
CA SER A 423 -7.74 4.95 19.54
C SER A 423 -8.47 6.21 20.04
N PRO A 424 -8.30 6.64 21.31
CA PRO A 424 -8.94 7.85 21.82
C PRO A 424 -8.43 9.10 21.10
N ARG A 425 -9.23 10.18 21.07
CA ARG A 425 -8.83 11.47 20.47
C ARG A 425 -7.60 12.09 21.15
N GLU A 426 -7.34 11.66 22.38
CA GLU A 426 -6.22 12.04 23.22
C GLU A 426 -4.92 11.27 22.94
N ILE A 427 -4.90 10.31 22.00
CA ILE A 427 -3.71 9.52 21.67
C ILE A 427 -2.55 10.43 21.20
N PRO A 428 -1.40 10.44 21.90
CA PRO A 428 -0.30 11.31 21.52
C PRO A 428 0.48 10.70 20.35
N ALA A 429 0.86 11.52 19.38
CA ALA A 429 1.63 11.08 18.22
C ALA A 429 2.99 10.44 18.59
N SER A 430 3.50 10.67 19.80
CA SER A 430 4.70 10.01 20.34
C SER A 430 4.51 8.55 20.77
N SER A 431 3.28 8.03 20.82
CA SER A 431 3.01 6.61 21.09
C SER A 431 2.38 5.89 19.90
N ILE A 432 1.37 6.49 19.26
CA ILE A 432 0.80 6.03 17.98
C ILE A 432 0.66 7.22 17.03
N ALA A 433 1.63 7.39 16.14
CA ALA A 433 1.69 8.53 15.21
C ALA A 433 0.73 8.41 14.02
N TYR A 434 0.48 7.18 13.56
CA TYR A 434 -0.16 6.91 12.27
C TYR A 434 -1.03 5.65 12.30
N GLY A 435 -2.00 5.55 11.40
CA GLY A 435 -2.99 4.48 11.35
C GLY A 435 -3.24 3.88 9.97
N PRO A 436 -2.54 2.80 9.57
CA PRO A 436 -2.66 2.20 8.23
C PRO A 436 -3.84 1.20 8.10
N ALA A 437 -4.26 0.98 6.86
CA ALA A 437 -5.16 -0.08 6.45
C ALA A 437 -4.49 -1.46 6.36
N PHE A 438 -5.19 -2.49 6.84
CA PHE A 438 -4.82 -3.90 6.73
C PHE A 438 -5.70 -4.59 5.70
N VAL A 439 -5.07 -5.25 4.73
CA VAL A 439 -5.73 -6.15 3.79
C VAL A 439 -5.08 -7.51 3.90
N SER A 440 -5.71 -8.35 4.72
CA SER A 440 -5.15 -9.63 5.15
C SER A 440 -5.42 -10.73 4.12
N ARG A 441 -4.37 -11.47 3.79
CA ARG A 441 -4.38 -12.54 2.80
C ARG A 441 -4.57 -13.91 3.48
N PRO A 442 -5.07 -14.94 2.77
CA PRO A 442 -5.12 -16.30 3.29
C PRO A 442 -3.77 -16.74 3.88
N GLY A 443 -3.71 -16.90 5.20
CA GLY A 443 -2.49 -17.27 5.94
C GLY A 443 -1.84 -16.17 6.78
N ASP A 444 -2.19 -14.89 6.61
CA ASP A 444 -1.72 -13.81 7.48
C ASP A 444 -2.18 -14.03 8.93
N SER A 445 -1.28 -14.50 9.83
CA SER A 445 -1.68 -14.88 11.19
C SER A 445 -2.06 -13.72 12.11
N TYR A 446 -1.53 -12.51 11.88
CA TYR A 446 -1.75 -11.33 12.73
C TYR A 446 -3.21 -10.82 12.73
N SER A 447 -4.09 -11.40 11.91
CA SER A 447 -5.53 -11.10 11.89
C SER A 447 -6.39 -12.37 11.83
N MET A 448 -5.83 -13.51 12.25
CA MET A 448 -6.59 -14.73 12.52
C MET A 448 -7.29 -14.63 13.87
N THR A 449 -8.61 -14.75 13.83
CA THR A 449 -9.55 -14.78 14.96
C THR A 449 -10.23 -16.15 15.01
N ASN A 450 -11.16 -16.35 15.94
CA ASN A 450 -11.80 -17.65 16.10
C ASN A 450 -12.80 -17.99 14.98
N GLU A 451 -13.19 -16.97 14.21
CA GLU A 451 -14.08 -17.02 13.04
C GLU A 451 -13.29 -17.20 11.74
N GLY A 452 -11.96 -17.11 11.82
CA GLY A 452 -11.05 -17.14 10.67
C GLY A 452 -10.34 -15.79 10.47
N LEU A 453 -10.06 -15.45 9.22
CA LEU A 453 -9.24 -14.29 8.88
C LEU A 453 -10.09 -13.01 8.78
N VAL A 454 -9.79 -12.01 9.61
CA VAL A 454 -10.35 -10.65 9.45
C VAL A 454 -9.66 -9.99 8.24
N ARG A 455 -10.36 -9.98 7.10
CA ARG A 455 -9.77 -9.66 5.78
C ARG A 455 -9.45 -8.18 5.56
N ASN A 456 -10.24 -7.28 6.14
CA ASN A 456 -10.11 -5.84 5.96
C ASN A 456 -10.13 -5.16 7.33
N GLY A 457 -9.32 -4.13 7.52
CA GLY A 457 -9.38 -3.31 8.73
C GLY A 457 -8.42 -2.13 8.74
N SER A 458 -8.38 -1.41 9.86
CA SER A 458 -7.44 -0.31 10.09
C SER A 458 -7.27 -0.06 11.59
N ILE A 459 -6.12 0.45 12.00
CA ILE A 459 -5.88 1.03 13.33
C ILE A 459 -5.84 2.56 13.20
N SER A 460 -6.30 3.33 14.17
CA SER A 460 -6.12 4.80 14.16
C SER A 460 -4.95 5.26 15.04
N GLY A 461 -4.16 6.22 14.55
CA GLY A 461 -3.19 6.97 15.34
C GLY A 461 -3.68 8.37 15.71
N ALA A 462 -2.74 9.26 16.02
CA ALA A 462 -2.99 10.69 16.21
C ALA A 462 -3.29 11.44 14.88
N ASP A 463 -2.92 10.86 13.74
CA ASP A 463 -3.19 11.34 12.39
C ASP A 463 -4.68 11.53 12.10
N ALA A 464 -5.52 10.58 12.51
CA ALA A 464 -6.98 10.67 12.44
C ALA A 464 -7.54 11.94 13.12
N TRP A 465 -6.85 12.42 14.16
CA TRP A 465 -7.34 13.44 15.08
C TRP A 465 -6.78 14.85 14.86
N ASN A 466 -6.19 15.12 13.68
CA ASN A 466 -5.62 16.43 13.31
C ASN A 466 -6.64 17.59 13.41
N ALA A 467 -6.71 18.20 14.59
CA ALA A 467 -7.64 19.29 14.91
C ALA A 467 -7.38 20.61 14.16
N GLY A 468 -6.32 20.70 13.34
CA GLY A 468 -6.07 21.82 12.44
C GLY A 468 -6.73 21.70 11.06
N VAL A 469 -7.51 20.63 10.82
CA VAL A 469 -8.16 20.36 9.53
C VAL A 469 -9.61 19.91 9.73
N THR A 470 -10.54 20.59 9.07
CA THR A 470 -11.96 20.30 9.11
C THR A 470 -12.24 18.93 8.48
N GLY A 471 -12.89 18.06 9.25
CA GLY A 471 -13.22 16.71 8.80
C GLY A 471 -12.04 15.72 8.76
N SER A 472 -10.88 16.03 9.37
CA SER A 472 -9.70 15.14 9.39
C SER A 472 -10.05 13.67 9.68
N ALA A 473 -10.94 13.47 10.66
CA ALA A 473 -11.35 12.17 11.15
C ALA A 473 -12.05 11.34 10.07
N TRP A 474 -13.08 11.88 9.41
CA TRP A 474 -13.80 11.15 8.36
C TRP A 474 -12.93 10.98 7.10
N LYS A 475 -12.09 11.97 6.77
CA LYS A 475 -11.16 11.92 5.63
C LYS A 475 -10.02 10.91 5.82
N TRP A 476 -9.57 10.70 7.07
CA TRP A 476 -8.64 9.63 7.42
C TRP A 476 -9.28 8.24 7.21
N ILE A 477 -10.40 7.94 7.87
CA ILE A 477 -11.03 6.61 7.74
C ILE A 477 -11.51 6.33 6.30
N ALA A 478 -11.89 7.35 5.54
CA ALA A 478 -12.25 7.22 4.13
C ALA A 478 -11.05 6.83 3.24
N HIS A 479 -9.88 7.42 3.48
CA HIS A 479 -8.62 7.08 2.81
C HIS A 479 -8.22 5.62 3.09
N GLU A 480 -8.12 5.25 4.37
CA GLU A 480 -7.75 3.88 4.76
C GLU A 480 -8.72 2.84 4.17
N THR A 481 -10.03 3.14 4.20
CA THR A 481 -11.04 2.26 3.59
C THR A 481 -10.94 2.21 2.05
N GLY A 482 -10.42 3.25 1.41
CA GLY A 482 -10.09 3.22 -0.02
C GLY A 482 -9.11 2.10 -0.37
N HIS A 483 -8.08 1.87 0.46
CA HIS A 483 -7.18 0.74 0.30
C HIS A 483 -7.90 -0.61 0.45
N LEU A 484 -8.87 -0.72 1.36
CA LEU A 484 -9.71 -1.91 1.55
C LEU A 484 -10.59 -2.20 0.32
N PHE A 485 -11.01 -1.16 -0.42
CA PHE A 485 -11.62 -1.30 -1.73
C PHE A 485 -10.63 -1.58 -2.87
N GLY A 486 -9.32 -1.35 -2.70
CA GLY A 486 -8.26 -1.64 -3.67
C GLY A 486 -7.41 -0.44 -4.12
N LEU A 487 -7.75 0.78 -3.69
CA LEU A 487 -7.09 2.01 -4.13
C LEU A 487 -5.67 2.17 -3.56
N HIS A 488 -4.87 3.03 -4.19
CA HIS A 488 -3.44 3.24 -3.88
C HIS A 488 -3.19 4.65 -3.37
N ASP A 489 -2.09 4.85 -2.65
CA ASP A 489 -1.53 6.18 -2.37
C ASP A 489 -1.29 6.96 -3.68
N LEU A 490 -2.03 8.05 -3.86
CA LEU A 490 -1.88 8.98 -4.98
C LEU A 490 -1.02 10.21 -4.61
N TYR A 491 -0.30 10.16 -3.48
CA TYR A 491 0.64 11.20 -3.05
C TYR A 491 2.13 10.83 -3.21
N THR A 492 2.46 9.55 -3.46
CA THR A 492 3.85 9.05 -3.53
C THR A 492 4.36 8.75 -4.94
N VAL A 493 3.50 8.79 -5.96
CA VAL A 493 3.92 8.54 -7.35
C VAL A 493 4.92 9.61 -7.82
N ALA A 494 6.03 9.18 -8.40
CA ALA A 494 7.23 10.00 -8.64
C ALA A 494 7.08 11.14 -9.68
N THR A 495 5.85 11.44 -10.09
CA THR A 495 5.46 12.52 -11.01
C THR A 495 4.73 13.68 -10.31
N GLY A 496 4.56 13.60 -8.98
CA GLY A 496 3.82 14.57 -8.17
C GLY A 496 2.49 14.02 -7.67
N PRO A 497 1.98 14.51 -6.52
CA PRO A 497 0.72 14.05 -5.95
C PRO A 497 -0.48 14.51 -6.80
N TYR A 498 -1.58 13.76 -6.75
CA TYR A 498 -2.88 14.18 -7.29
C TYR A 498 -3.45 15.40 -6.54
N GLY A 499 -2.95 15.72 -5.34
CA GLY A 499 -3.33 16.91 -4.59
C GLY A 499 -4.62 16.71 -3.80
N SER A 500 -5.32 17.79 -3.48
CA SER A 500 -6.64 17.71 -2.81
C SER A 500 -7.78 17.23 -3.73
N TRP A 501 -7.48 16.78 -4.96
CA TRP A 501 -8.48 16.31 -5.94
C TRP A 501 -8.96 14.86 -5.72
N ASP A 502 -8.26 14.08 -4.89
CA ASP A 502 -8.60 12.68 -4.61
C ASP A 502 -8.33 12.37 -3.13
N ILE A 503 -9.28 11.68 -2.48
CA ILE A 503 -9.17 11.27 -1.07
C ILE A 503 -7.96 10.36 -0.84
N MET A 504 -7.45 9.67 -1.87
CA MET A 504 -6.28 8.82 -1.79
C MET A 504 -4.95 9.59 -1.93
N SER A 505 -4.98 10.92 -2.05
CA SER A 505 -3.78 11.76 -2.17
C SER A 505 -3.56 12.62 -0.93
N LEU A 506 -4.17 13.81 -0.81
CA LEU A 506 -3.92 14.74 0.30
C LEU A 506 -5.14 14.87 1.24
N ASN A 507 -5.68 13.76 1.75
CA ASN A 507 -6.85 13.76 2.66
C ASN A 507 -6.66 14.59 3.96
N TRP A 508 -5.42 14.88 4.34
CA TRP A 508 -5.05 15.73 5.47
C TRP A 508 -5.04 17.24 5.17
N THR A 509 -5.61 17.71 4.04
CA THR A 509 -5.76 19.14 3.72
C THR A 509 -7.21 19.60 3.89
N GLU A 510 -7.44 20.92 3.91
CA GLU A 510 -8.79 21.49 4.02
C GLU A 510 -9.57 21.42 2.70
N GLU A 511 -8.88 21.37 1.56
CA GLU A 511 -9.50 21.39 0.23
C GLU A 511 -9.92 20.01 -0.29
N ALA A 512 -9.63 18.93 0.46
CA ALA A 512 -9.96 17.53 0.15
C ALA A 512 -11.26 17.06 0.82
#